data_AF-A0A842MDD1-F1
#
_entry.id   AF-A0A842MDD1-F1
#
_cell.length_a   1.000
_cell.length_b   1.000
_cell.length_c   1.000
_cell.angle_alpha   90.00
_cell.angle_beta   90.00
_cell.angle_gamma   90.00
#
_symmetry.space_group_name_H-M   'P 1'
#
loop_
_entity.id
_entity.type
_entity.pdbx_description
1 polymer ?
#
loop_
_entity_poly.entity_id
_entity_poly.type
_entity_poly.pdbx_seq_one_letter_code
_entity_poly.pdbx_strand_id
1 'polypeptide(L)' 'MAKCPKCGTEVAKPTKTWKLAPKGKKAITIGLFKCPSCGAFFRAAQK' A
#
# COMPACT_ATOMS: atom_id res chain seq x y z
N MET A 1 -5.44 -4.94 4.94
CA MET A 1 -5.10 -3.70 5.68
C MET A 1 -3.59 -3.53 5.65
N ALA A 2 -3.08 -2.31 5.58
CA ALA A 2 -1.64 -2.05 5.48
C ALA A 2 -1.13 -1.29 6.71
N LYS A 3 -0.07 -1.79 7.34
CA LYS A 3 0.53 -1.16 8.51
C LYS A 3 1.44 -0.01 8.09
N CYS A 4 1.24 1.16 8.67
CA CYS A 4 2.11 2.30 8.44
C CYS A 4 3.51 2.02 9.01
N PRO A 5 4.59 2.12 8.21
CA PRO A 5 5.95 1.84 8.67
C PRO A 5 6.50 2.91 9.63
N LYS A 6 5.85 4.07 9.73
CA LYS A 6 6.28 5.19 10.57
C LYS A 6 5.72 5.10 11.99
N CYS A 7 4.42 4.87 12.13
CA CYS A 7 3.72 4.93 13.42
C CYS A 7 2.97 3.63 13.77
N GLY A 8 3.00 2.62 12.91
CA GLY A 8 2.36 1.33 13.16
C GLY A 8 0.84 1.31 12.99
N THR A 9 0.19 2.45 12.68
CA THR A 9 -1.26 2.52 12.45
C THR A 9 -1.67 1.65 11.26
N GLU A 10 -2.74 0.87 11.42
CA GLU A 10 -3.32 0.07 10.35
C GLU A 10 -4.24 0.93 9.48
N VAL A 11 -4.00 0.93 8.17
CA VAL A 11 -4.77 1.68 7.19
C VAL A 11 -5.48 0.69 6.28
N ALA A 12 -6.81 0.71 6.29
CA ALA A 12 -7.60 -0.26 5.53
C ALA A 12 -7.64 0.05 4.03
N LYS A 13 -7.86 1.31 3.66
CA LYS A 13 -8.13 1.73 2.28
C LYS A 13 -6.90 2.41 1.65
N PRO A 14 -6.42 1.96 0.47
CA PRO A 14 -5.44 2.72 -0.29
C PRO A 14 -6.10 3.95 -0.91
N THR A 15 -5.31 5.02 -1.06
CA THR A 15 -5.65 6.22 -1.83
C THR A 15 -5.61 5.96 -3.33
N LYS A 16 -4.67 5.12 -3.79
CA LYS A 16 -4.55 4.74 -5.21
C LYS A 16 -4.02 3.31 -5.31
N THR A 17 -4.51 2.55 -6.27
CA THR A 17 -4.06 1.18 -6.56
C THR A 17 -3.56 1.07 -8.00
N TRP A 18 -2.51 0.29 -8.22
CA TRP A 18 -2.05 -0.07 -9.56
C TRP A 18 -1.47 -1.48 -9.57
N LYS A 19 -1.51 -2.12 -10.74
CA LYS A 19 -0.98 -3.47 -10.95
C LYS A 19 0.40 -3.38 -11.58
N LEU A 20 1.38 -4.03 -10.97
CA LEU A 20 2.67 -4.32 -11.60
C LEU A 20 2.63 -5.75 -12.14
N ALA A 21 2.69 -5.91 -13.46
CA ALA A 21 2.67 -7.20 -14.13
C ALA A 21 3.89 -7.34 -15.05
N PRO A 22 5.07 -7.71 -14.51
CA PRO A 22 6.26 -7.94 -15.33
C PRO A 22 6.10 -9.22 -16.16
N LYS A 23 6.63 -9.23 -17.39
CA LYS A 23 6.63 -10.42 -18.23
C LYS A 23 7.44 -11.54 -17.56
N GLY A 24 6.84 -12.71 -17.36
CA GLY A 24 7.48 -13.86 -16.71
C GLY A 24 7.52 -13.83 -15.17
N LYS A 25 6.89 -12.87 -14.50
CA LYS A 25 6.77 -12.84 -13.03
C LYS A 25 5.32 -12.73 -12.59
N LYS A 26 5.03 -13.13 -11.35
CA LYS A 26 3.69 -12.96 -10.75
C LYS A 26 3.36 -11.48 -10.67
N ALA A 27 2.16 -11.12 -11.14
CA ALA A 27 1.65 -9.77 -11.02
C ALA A 27 1.31 -9.45 -9.56
N ILE A 28 1.62 -8.24 -9.13
CA ILE A 28 1.37 -7.75 -7.77
C ILE A 28 0.56 -6.46 -7.87
N THR A 29 -0.49 -6.35 -7.06
CA THR A 29 -1.24 -5.10 -6.90
C THR A 29 -0.61 -4.30 -5.76
N ILE A 30 -0.23 -3.06 -6.03
CA ILE A 30 0.29 -2.13 -5.02
C ILE A 30 -0.76 -1.07 -4.74
N GLY A 31 -1.00 -0.81 -3.46
CA GLY A 31 -1.73 0.35 -2.98
C GLY A 31 -0.79 1.42 -2.42
N LEU A 32 -1.03 2.68 -2.77
CA LEU A 32 -0.54 3.85 -2.05
C LEU A 32 -1.53 4.18 -0.94
N PHE A 33 -1.06 4.31 0.30
CA PHE A 33 -1.85 4.62 1.47
C PHE A 33 -1.40 5.96 2.06
N LYS A 34 -2.35 6.73 2.58
CA LYS A 34 -2.09 7.89 3.43
C LYS A 34 -2.42 7.52 4.87
N CYS A 35 -1.45 7.62 5.76
CA CYS A 35 -1.68 7.35 7.18
C CYS A 35 -2.55 8.46 7.79
N PRO A 36 -3.70 8.14 8.43
CA PRO A 36 -4.52 9.15 9.08
C PRO A 36 -3.90 9.67 10.39
N SER A 37 -2.99 8.90 11.02
CA SER A 37 -2.38 9.27 12.29
C SER A 37 -1.18 10.21 12.12
N CYS A 38 -0.23 9.86 11.25
CA CYS A 38 1.00 10.67 11.05
C CYS A 38 1.06 11.42 9.71
N GLY A 39 0.03 11.30 8.86
CA GLY A 39 -0.03 11.96 7.55
C GLY A 39 0.91 11.38 6.48
N ALA A 40 1.80 10.44 6.82
CA ALA A 40 2.78 9.88 5.90
C ALA A 40 2.14 9.05 4.78
N PHE A 41 2.69 9.17 3.58
CA PHE A 41 2.36 8.32 2.45
C PHE A 41 3.27 7.09 2.43
N PHE A 42 2.71 5.91 2.18
CA PHE A 42 3.47 4.67 2.08
C PHE A 42 2.83 3.71 1.07
N ARG A 43 3.63 2.82 0.50
CA ARG A 43 3.17 1.81 -0.48
C ARG A 43 3.15 0.44 0.19
N ALA A 44 2.10 -0.33 -0.05
CA ALA A 44 2.01 -1.71 0.40
C ALA A 44 1.34 -2.58 -0.67
N ALA A 45 1.75 -3.83 -0.77
CA ALA A 45 1.07 -4.79 -1.63
C ALA A 45 -0.34 -5.05 -1.07
N GLN A 46 -1.34 -4.96 -1.93
CA GLN A 46 -2.66 -5.52 -1.63
C GLN A 46 -2.60 -7.01 -1.93
N LYS A 47 -2.74 -7.82 -0.86
CA LYS A 47 -3.03 -9.24 -0.98
C LYS A 47 -4.54 -9.44 -1.09
#